data_AF-A0A1V2G3Q5-F1
#
_entry.id   AF-A0A1V2G3Q5-F1
#
_cell.length_a   1.000
_cell.length_b   1.000
_cell.length_c   1.000
_cell.angle_alpha   90.00
_cell.angle_beta   90.00
_cell.angle_gamma   90.00
#
_symmetry.space_group_name_H-M   'P 1'
#
loop_
_entity.id
_entity.type
_entity.pdbx_description
1 polymer ?
#
loop_
_entity_poly.entity_id
_entity_poly.type
_entity_poly.pdbx_seq_one_letter_code
_entity_poly.pdbx_strand_id
1 'polypeptide(L)'
;KLVMAHAGITPQWDLQTAKECARDVEAVLSSDSYPFFLDAMYGDMPNNWSPELRGLGRLRFITNAFTRMRFCFPNGQLDMYSKESPEEAPAPLKPWFAIPGPVAEEYSIAFGHWASLEGKGTPEGIYALDTGCCWGGTLTCLRWEDKHYFVQPSNRHKDLGEAAAS
;
A
#
# COMPACT_ATOMS: atom_id res chain seq x y z
N LYS A 1 6.78 18.46 -0.50
CA LYS A 1 6.89 17.58 0.69
C LYS A 1 6.53 16.16 0.25
N LEU A 2 7.28 15.12 0.61
CA LEU A 2 7.08 13.75 0.15
C LEU A 2 7.06 12.78 1.34
N VAL A 3 6.12 11.84 1.33
CA VAL A 3 6.11 10.64 2.18
C VAL A 3 6.08 9.41 1.25
N MET A 4 6.74 8.33 1.65
CA MET A 4 6.71 7.08 0.91
C MET A 4 6.51 5.90 1.85
N ALA A 5 5.58 5.02 1.49
CA ALA A 5 5.35 3.74 2.15
C ALA A 5 4.85 2.73 1.11
N HIS A 6 5.14 1.44 1.30
CA HIS A 6 4.89 0.40 0.29
C HIS A 6 3.45 0.38 -0.22
N ALA A 7 2.46 0.41 0.68
CA ALA A 7 1.03 0.43 0.36
C ALA A 7 0.36 1.82 0.55
N GLY A 8 1.13 2.88 0.81
CA GLY A 8 0.61 4.22 1.11
C GLY A 8 0.38 4.47 2.61
N ILE A 9 -0.48 5.44 2.93
CA ILE A 9 -0.79 5.88 4.30
C ILE A 9 -2.30 5.78 4.52
N THR A 10 -2.74 5.05 5.54
CA THR A 10 -4.18 4.92 5.82
C THR A 10 -4.82 6.28 6.14
N PRO A 11 -6.07 6.54 5.70
CA PRO A 11 -6.81 7.75 6.08
C PRO A 11 -7.05 7.87 7.59
N GLN A 12 -6.87 6.80 8.36
CA GLN A 12 -7.07 6.76 9.81
C GLN A 12 -5.91 7.37 10.61
N TRP A 13 -4.80 7.76 9.97
CA TRP A 13 -3.60 8.27 10.65
C TRP A 13 -3.24 9.68 10.21
N ASP A 14 -2.74 10.46 11.17
CA ASP A 14 -1.88 11.60 10.87
C ASP A 14 -0.41 11.16 10.68
N LEU A 15 0.43 12.11 10.25
CA LEU A 15 1.84 11.82 9.95
C LEU A 15 2.61 11.40 11.21
N GLN A 16 2.25 11.96 12.38
CA GLN A 16 2.93 11.63 13.63
C GLN A 16 2.65 10.18 14.04
N THR A 17 1.39 9.78 13.97
CA THR A 17 0.95 8.39 14.20
C THR A 17 1.62 7.45 13.21
N ALA A 18 1.65 7.79 11.92
CA ALA A 18 2.32 6.96 10.91
C ALA A 18 3.82 6.75 11.23
N LYS A 19 4.52 7.81 11.66
CA LYS A 19 5.93 7.71 12.08
C LYS A 19 6.12 6.81 13.30
N GLU A 20 5.30 6.98 14.34
CA GLU A 20 5.37 6.16 15.55
C GLU A 20 5.09 4.69 15.24
N CYS A 21 4.05 4.42 14.45
CA CYS A 21 3.71 3.08 13.98
C CYS A 21 4.86 2.42 13.20
N ALA A 22 5.51 3.17 12.29
CA ALA A 22 6.66 2.66 11.55
C ALA A 22 7.79 2.27 12.50
N ARG A 23 8.11 3.13 13.47
CA ARG A 23 9.15 2.87 14.48
C ARG A 23 8.85 1.65 15.35
N ASP A 24 7.59 1.43 15.72
CA ASP A 24 7.17 0.25 16.49
C ASP A 24 7.50 -1.05 15.73
N VAL A 25 7.11 -1.13 14.45
CA VAL A 25 7.35 -2.33 13.63
C VAL A 25 8.83 -2.50 13.27
N GLU A 26 9.52 -1.40 12.94
CA GLU A 26 10.97 -1.39 12.69
C GLU A 26 11.76 -1.93 13.90
N ALA A 27 11.38 -1.53 15.12
CA ALA A 27 12.04 -1.98 16.34
C ALA A 27 11.91 -3.50 16.54
N VAL A 28 10.72 -4.06 16.29
CA VAL A 28 10.51 -5.52 16.39
C VAL A 28 11.26 -6.26 15.29
N LEU A 29 11.22 -5.77 14.05
CA LEU A 29 11.97 -6.34 12.93
C LEU A 29 13.49 -6.30 13.13
N SER A 30 13.98 -5.32 13.89
CA SER A 30 15.41 -5.19 14.23
C SER A 30 15.84 -5.95 15.48
N SER A 31 14.92 -6.68 16.13
CA SER A 31 15.17 -7.40 17.38
C SER A 31 15.43 -8.89 17.14
N ASP A 32 16.04 -9.57 18.11
CA ASP A 32 16.21 -11.03 18.07
C ASP A 32 14.87 -11.80 18.07
N SER A 33 13.77 -11.14 18.43
CA SER A 33 12.41 -11.71 18.43
C SER A 33 11.67 -11.53 17.09
N TYR A 34 12.32 -11.01 16.05
CA TYR A 34 11.69 -10.80 14.75
C TYR A 34 11.04 -12.07 14.15
N PRO A 35 11.57 -13.31 14.31
CA PRO A 35 10.93 -14.49 13.73
C PRO A 35 9.55 -14.76 14.36
N PHE A 36 9.41 -14.52 15.66
CA PHE A 36 8.13 -14.65 16.35
C PHE A 36 7.11 -13.62 15.84
N PHE A 37 7.56 -12.40 15.56
CA PHE A 37 6.69 -11.40 14.96
C PHE A 37 6.27 -11.77 13.54
N LEU A 38 7.20 -12.25 12.69
CA LEU A 38 6.87 -12.70 11.33
C LEU A 38 5.87 -13.86 11.32
N ASP A 39 5.94 -14.76 12.30
CA ASP A 39 4.94 -15.83 12.46
C ASP A 39 3.56 -15.26 12.85
N ALA A 40 3.54 -14.28 13.76
CA ALA A 40 2.32 -13.69 14.28
C ALA A 40 1.68 -12.59 13.41
N MET A 41 2.43 -12.03 12.45
CA MET A 41 1.97 -10.89 11.62
C MET A 41 0.90 -11.30 10.62
N TYR A 42 0.84 -12.58 10.22
CA TYR A 42 -0.13 -13.09 9.25
C TYR A 42 -1.51 -13.21 9.89
N GLY A 43 -2.27 -12.12 9.83
CA GLY A 43 -3.68 -12.07 10.17
C GLY A 43 -4.34 -10.83 9.58
N ASP A 44 -5.63 -10.92 9.32
CA ASP A 44 -6.40 -9.88 8.63
C ASP A 44 -7.28 -9.07 9.60
N MET A 45 -7.05 -9.16 10.91
CA MET A 45 -7.72 -8.39 11.96
C MET A 45 -6.72 -7.97 13.04
N PRO A 46 -6.82 -6.76 13.61
CA PRO A 46 -7.90 -5.78 13.44
C PRO A 46 -7.78 -4.93 12.16
N ASN A 47 -8.89 -4.30 11.74
CA ASN A 47 -9.00 -3.49 10.50
C ASN A 47 -9.30 -2.00 10.73
N ASN A 48 -9.53 -1.60 11.98
CA ASN A 48 -9.61 -0.19 12.39
C ASN A 48 -8.44 0.12 13.30
N TRP A 49 -7.85 1.30 13.08
CA TRP A 49 -6.90 1.89 14.00
C TRP A 49 -7.62 2.34 15.27
N SER A 50 -6.97 2.13 16.40
CA SER A 50 -7.34 2.75 17.66
C SER A 50 -6.06 3.01 18.44
N PRO A 51 -5.89 4.20 19.06
CA PRO A 51 -4.75 4.49 19.93
C PRO A 51 -4.62 3.52 21.11
N GLU A 52 -5.67 2.75 21.42
CA GLU A 52 -5.73 1.73 22.46
C GLU A 52 -5.24 0.36 22.00
N LEU A 53 -5.01 0.15 20.69
CA LEU A 53 -4.43 -1.11 20.19
C LEU A 53 -3.06 -1.36 20.82
N ARG A 54 -2.83 -2.59 21.30
CA ARG A 54 -1.57 -3.04 21.91
C ARG A 54 -1.13 -4.40 21.37
N GLY A 55 0.12 -4.75 21.66
CA GLY A 55 0.69 -6.07 21.34
C GLY A 55 0.60 -6.43 19.86
N LEU A 56 0.34 -7.71 19.58
CA LEU A 56 0.28 -8.25 18.21
C LEU A 56 -0.83 -7.61 17.37
N GLY A 57 -1.97 -7.26 17.96
CA GLY A 57 -3.06 -6.60 17.23
C GLY A 57 -2.65 -5.24 16.67
N ARG A 58 -1.91 -4.44 17.45
CA ARG A 58 -1.32 -3.17 17.01
C ARG A 58 -0.34 -3.40 15.86
N LEU A 59 0.67 -4.25 16.08
CA LEU A 59 1.72 -4.49 15.08
C LEU A 59 1.16 -5.04 13.77
N ARG A 60 0.16 -5.93 13.84
CA ARG A 60 -0.51 -6.49 12.68
C ARG A 60 -1.28 -5.44 11.88
N PHE A 61 -2.08 -4.60 12.53
CA PHE A 61 -2.76 -3.49 11.84
C PHE A 61 -1.75 -2.59 11.14
N ILE A 62 -0.69 -2.20 11.84
CA ILE A 62 0.35 -1.33 11.29
C ILE A 62 0.98 -1.95 10.04
N THR A 63 1.34 -3.23 10.14
CA THR A 63 1.95 -3.97 9.03
C THR A 63 0.99 -4.07 7.85
N ASN A 64 -0.28 -4.39 8.09
CA ASN A 64 -1.29 -4.46 7.04
C ASN A 64 -1.46 -3.11 6.34
N ALA A 65 -1.53 -2.01 7.11
CA ALA A 65 -1.63 -0.66 6.58
C ALA A 65 -0.43 -0.30 5.68
N PHE A 66 0.81 -0.56 6.14
CA PHE A 66 2.00 -0.18 5.39
C PHE A 66 2.35 -1.11 4.23
N THR A 67 2.00 -2.39 4.29
CA THR A 67 2.54 -3.39 3.36
C THR A 67 1.49 -4.09 2.50
N ARG A 68 0.20 -4.00 2.85
CA ARG A 68 -0.86 -4.79 2.20
C ARG A 68 -2.09 -4.00 1.76
N MET A 69 -2.27 -2.77 2.26
CA MET A 69 -3.43 -1.92 2.01
C MET A 69 -3.68 -1.69 0.50
N ARG A 70 -4.96 -1.76 0.13
CA ARG A 70 -5.45 -1.38 -1.20
C ARG A 70 -6.75 -0.60 -1.04
N PHE A 71 -7.79 -1.33 -0.65
CA PHE A 71 -9.12 -0.80 -0.44
C PHE A 71 -9.39 -0.48 1.03
N CYS A 72 -10.33 0.43 1.22
CA CYS A 72 -10.90 0.77 2.50
C CYS A 72 -12.43 0.88 2.37
N PHE A 73 -13.13 0.59 3.46
CA PHE A 73 -14.53 0.97 3.61
C PHE A 73 -14.64 2.50 3.79
N PRO A 74 -15.83 3.10 3.59
CA PRO A 74 -16.00 4.56 3.66
C PRO A 74 -15.59 5.21 4.99
N ASN A 75 -15.53 4.44 6.08
CA ASN A 75 -15.05 4.89 7.39
C ASN A 75 -13.51 4.79 7.56
N GLY A 76 -12.77 4.38 6.53
CA GLY A 76 -11.33 4.20 6.55
C GLY A 76 -10.86 2.80 6.96
N GLN A 77 -11.76 1.89 7.37
CA GLN A 77 -11.43 0.51 7.74
C GLN A 77 -10.75 -0.22 6.57
N LEU A 78 -9.66 -0.95 6.86
CA LEU A 78 -8.92 -1.69 5.84
C LEU A 78 -9.73 -2.89 5.32
N ASP A 79 -9.69 -3.10 4.00
CA ASP A 79 -10.04 -4.37 3.38
C ASP A 79 -8.77 -5.15 3.01
N MET A 80 -8.72 -6.42 3.41
CA MET A 80 -7.54 -7.28 3.24
C MET A 80 -7.71 -8.35 2.16
N TYR A 81 -8.86 -8.36 1.47
CA TYR A 81 -9.27 -9.45 0.58
C TYR A 81 -9.24 -9.05 -0.89
N SER A 82 -9.78 -7.88 -1.24
CA SER A 82 -9.87 -7.43 -2.63
C SER A 82 -8.50 -6.98 -3.17
N LYS A 83 -8.18 -7.45 -4.38
CA LYS A 83 -6.91 -7.19 -5.09
C LYS A 83 -7.13 -6.65 -6.51
N GLU A 84 -8.38 -6.42 -6.87
CA GLU A 84 -8.82 -6.07 -8.22
C GLU A 84 -8.48 -4.62 -8.57
N SER A 85 -8.81 -4.23 -9.81
CA SER A 85 -8.75 -2.83 -10.21
C SER A 85 -9.84 -2.01 -9.49
N PRO A 86 -9.68 -0.68 -9.32
CA PRO A 86 -10.71 0.15 -8.67
C PRO A 86 -12.10 0.08 -9.30
N GLU A 87 -12.19 -0.17 -10.62
CA GLU A 87 -13.45 -0.24 -11.40
C GLU A 87 -14.25 -1.52 -11.07
N GLU A 88 -13.56 -2.59 -10.68
CA GLU A 88 -14.14 -3.91 -10.39
C GLU A 88 -14.49 -4.08 -8.90
N ALA A 89 -14.01 -3.17 -8.06
CA ALA A 89 -14.15 -3.28 -6.61
C ALA A 89 -15.62 -3.31 -6.17
N PRO A 90 -16.04 -4.30 -5.35
CA PRO A 90 -17.40 -4.38 -4.89
C PRO A 90 -17.74 -3.19 -3.96
N ALA A 91 -18.93 -2.64 -4.12
CA ALA A 91 -19.45 -1.67 -3.16
C ALA A 91 -19.49 -2.30 -1.75
N PRO A 92 -19.12 -1.57 -0.67
CA PRO A 92 -18.85 -0.13 -0.62
C PRO A 92 -17.35 0.24 -0.66
N LEU A 93 -16.48 -0.63 -1.16
CA LEU A 93 -15.03 -0.42 -1.12
C LEU A 93 -14.59 0.76 -1.98
N LYS A 94 -13.59 1.50 -1.50
CA LYS A 94 -12.92 2.58 -2.22
C LYS A 94 -11.40 2.41 -2.10
N PRO A 95 -10.60 2.78 -3.13
CA PRO A 95 -9.16 2.89 -2.96
C PRO A 95 -8.83 3.78 -1.77
N TRP A 96 -7.79 3.44 -0.99
CA TRP A 96 -7.47 4.18 0.24
C TRP A 96 -7.30 5.68 -0.01
N PHE A 97 -6.71 6.06 -1.14
CA PHE A 97 -6.44 7.46 -1.52
C PHE A 97 -7.68 8.23 -1.99
N ALA A 98 -8.81 7.56 -2.19
CA ALA A 98 -10.09 8.19 -2.48
C ALA A 98 -10.85 8.58 -1.19
N ILE A 99 -10.32 8.22 -0.02
CA ILE A 99 -10.84 8.63 1.29
C ILE A 99 -9.93 9.75 1.81
N PRO A 100 -10.45 10.96 2.10
CA PRO A 100 -9.65 12.05 2.63
C PRO A 100 -8.92 11.65 3.91
N GLY A 101 -7.67 12.07 4.03
CA GLY A 101 -6.83 11.81 5.19
C GLY A 101 -5.84 12.95 5.42
N PRO A 102 -5.47 13.23 6.68
CA PRO A 102 -4.71 14.42 7.06
C PRO A 102 -3.30 14.49 6.44
N VAL A 103 -2.71 13.34 6.09
CA VAL A 103 -1.39 13.31 5.43
C VAL A 103 -1.50 13.72 3.96
N ALA A 104 -2.55 13.29 3.26
CA ALA A 104 -2.74 13.56 1.84
C ALA A 104 -3.05 15.04 1.54
N GLU A 105 -3.55 15.78 2.53
CA GLU A 105 -3.81 17.23 2.41
C GLU A 105 -2.52 18.06 2.41
N GLU A 106 -1.45 17.56 3.03
CA GLU A 106 -0.21 18.32 3.25
C GLU A 106 1.02 17.75 2.54
N TYR A 107 0.99 16.47 2.18
CA TYR A 107 2.12 15.73 1.62
C TYR A 107 1.74 15.01 0.35
N SER A 108 2.67 15.00 -0.59
CA SER A 108 2.63 14.02 -1.66
C SER A 108 2.96 12.63 -1.11
N ILE A 109 2.23 11.61 -1.55
CA ILE A 109 2.40 10.23 -1.11
C ILE A 109 2.83 9.38 -2.31
N ALA A 110 4.02 8.81 -2.25
CA ALA A 110 4.49 7.80 -3.19
C ALA A 110 4.28 6.40 -2.60
N PHE A 111 3.79 5.47 -3.42
CA PHE A 111 3.58 4.09 -3.00
C PHE A 111 3.73 3.11 -4.18
N GLY A 112 3.76 1.83 -3.87
CA GLY A 112 3.84 0.73 -4.82
C GLY A 112 2.80 -0.35 -4.52
N HIS A 113 3.20 -1.63 -4.58
CA HIS A 113 2.42 -2.82 -4.18
C HIS A 113 1.18 -3.17 -5.01
N TRP A 114 0.46 -2.15 -5.47
CA TRP A 114 -0.83 -2.30 -6.11
C TRP A 114 -0.68 -2.34 -7.63
N ALA A 115 0.01 -3.35 -8.15
CA ALA A 115 0.26 -3.51 -9.58
C ALA A 115 -1.01 -3.48 -10.46
N SER A 116 -2.16 -3.98 -9.98
CA SER A 116 -3.45 -3.92 -10.72
C SER A 116 -4.00 -2.50 -10.91
N LEU A 117 -3.45 -1.50 -10.21
CA LEU A 117 -3.73 -0.09 -10.45
C LEU A 117 -2.96 0.48 -11.66
N GLU A 118 -1.85 -0.16 -12.05
CA GLU A 118 -0.98 0.25 -13.16
C GLU A 118 -0.51 1.73 -13.12
N GLY A 119 -0.44 2.33 -11.94
CA GLY A 119 -0.10 3.75 -11.80
C GLY A 119 -1.20 4.74 -12.26
N LYS A 120 -2.44 4.27 -12.48
CA LYS A 120 -3.55 5.07 -13.01
C LYS A 120 -4.55 5.47 -11.93
N GLY A 121 -5.38 6.49 -12.22
CA GLY A 121 -6.54 6.85 -11.40
C GLY A 121 -6.22 7.44 -10.02
N THR A 122 -4.97 7.84 -9.77
CA THR A 122 -4.59 8.54 -8.53
C THR A 122 -4.84 10.04 -8.65
N PRO A 123 -5.29 10.71 -7.56
CA PRO A 123 -5.44 12.16 -7.56
C PRO A 123 -4.07 12.87 -7.55
N GLU A 124 -4.09 14.18 -7.76
CA GLU A 124 -2.88 15.02 -7.66
C GLU A 124 -2.19 14.82 -6.29
N GLY A 125 -0.86 14.72 -6.29
CA GLY A 125 -0.07 14.47 -5.09
C GLY A 125 0.05 13.00 -4.69
N ILE A 126 -0.68 12.07 -5.33
CA ILE A 126 -0.59 10.63 -5.07
C ILE A 126 0.09 9.92 -6.24
N TYR A 127 1.24 9.30 -5.96
CA TYR A 127 2.13 8.70 -6.97
C TYR A 127 2.20 7.18 -6.81
N ALA A 128 1.46 6.46 -7.63
CA ALA A 128 1.50 4.99 -7.71
C ALA A 128 2.61 4.55 -8.67
N LEU A 129 3.70 4.00 -8.13
CA LEU A 129 4.92 3.66 -8.88
C LEU A 129 5.02 2.18 -9.28
N ASP A 130 4.18 1.32 -8.71
CA ASP A 130 4.13 -0.10 -9.06
C ASP A 130 3.33 -0.32 -10.35
N THR A 131 4.06 -0.39 -11.47
CA THR A 131 3.53 -0.68 -12.80
C THR A 131 3.77 -2.14 -13.22
N GLY A 132 3.93 -3.05 -12.25
CA GLY A 132 3.85 -4.49 -12.49
C GLY A 132 4.97 -5.09 -13.33
N CYS A 133 6.21 -4.57 -13.24
CA CYS A 133 7.36 -5.04 -14.03
C CYS A 133 7.55 -6.58 -14.00
N CYS A 134 7.43 -7.21 -12.82
CA CYS A 134 7.59 -8.66 -12.70
C CYS A 134 6.46 -9.46 -13.35
N TRP A 135 5.31 -8.83 -13.63
CA TRP A 135 4.15 -9.42 -14.30
C TRP A 135 4.16 -9.18 -15.83
N GLY A 136 5.27 -8.68 -16.37
CA GLY A 136 5.38 -8.33 -17.80
C GLY A 136 4.94 -6.91 -18.12
N GLY A 137 4.65 -6.08 -17.09
CA GLY A 137 4.42 -4.65 -17.22
C GLY A 137 5.74 -3.87 -17.38
N THR A 138 5.87 -2.76 -16.65
CA THR A 138 7.05 -1.89 -16.73
C THR A 138 7.59 -1.54 -15.35
N LEU A 139 8.87 -1.17 -15.29
CA LEU A 139 9.46 -0.51 -14.12
C LEU A 139 9.39 1.01 -14.35
N THR A 140 8.79 1.74 -13.40
CA THR A 140 8.61 3.18 -13.48
C THR A 140 9.50 3.91 -12.48
N CYS A 141 10.16 4.96 -12.94
CA CYS A 141 10.98 5.85 -12.13
C CYS A 141 10.46 7.29 -12.27
N LEU A 142 10.29 7.99 -11.15
CA LEU A 142 9.88 9.38 -11.10
C LEU A 142 11.04 10.24 -10.60
N ARG A 143 11.51 11.18 -11.43
CA ARG A 143 12.41 12.24 -10.97
C ARG A 143 11.59 13.31 -10.28
N TRP A 144 11.93 13.61 -9.03
CA TRP A 144 11.06 14.37 -8.15
C TRP A 144 11.02 15.85 -8.48
N GLU A 145 12.14 16.43 -8.89
CA GLU A 145 12.33 17.87 -9.07
C GLU A 145 11.44 18.45 -10.17
N ASP A 146 11.28 17.71 -11.27
CA ASP A 146 10.53 18.11 -12.46
C ASP A 146 9.34 17.19 -12.78
N LYS A 147 9.10 16.19 -11.92
CA LYS A 147 8.06 15.16 -12.09
C LYS A 147 8.19 14.38 -13.41
N HIS A 148 9.41 14.25 -13.93
CA HIS A 148 9.66 13.50 -15.15
C HIS A 148 9.64 11.99 -14.90
N TYR A 149 8.93 11.25 -15.76
CA TYR A 149 8.83 9.80 -15.69
C TYR A 149 9.79 9.11 -16.67
N PHE A 150 10.50 8.10 -16.18
CA PHE A 150 11.28 7.16 -16.98
C PHE A 150 10.65 5.77 -16.83
N VAL A 151 10.59 5.03 -17.94
CA VAL A 151 9.94 3.71 -17.97
C VAL A 151 10.86 2.70 -18.64
N GLN A 152 11.01 1.53 -18.02
CA GLN A 152 11.75 0.40 -18.57
C GLN A 152 10.79 -0.80 -18.73
N PRO A 153 10.56 -1.31 -19.96
CA PRO A 153 9.76 -2.52 -20.16
C PRO A 153 10.37 -3.74 -19.48
N SER A 154 9.52 -4.68 -19.05
CA SER A 154 9.97 -5.95 -18.49
C SER A 154 10.76 -6.77 -19.51
N ASN A 155 11.79 -7.47 -19.03
CA ASN A 155 12.50 -8.50 -19.79
C ASN A 155 11.80 -9.87 -19.70
N ARG A 156 10.65 -9.97 -19.00
CA ARG A 156 9.90 -11.22 -18.90
C ARG A 156 9.37 -11.60 -20.28
N HIS A 157 9.88 -12.69 -20.83
CA HIS A 157 9.30 -13.30 -22.02
C HIS A 157 7.86 -13.71 -21.68
N LYS A 158 6.89 -13.25 -22.48
CA LYS A 158 5.54 -13.81 -22.43
C LYS A 158 5.67 -15.26 -22.88
N ASP A 159 5.64 -16.19 -21.93
CA ASP A 159 5.46 -17.60 -22.30
C ASP A 159 4.16 -17.67 -23.09
N LEU A 160 4.25 -18.13 -24.35
CA LEU A 160 3.14 -18.26 -25.30
C LEU A 160 2.08 -19.31 -24.88
N GLY A 161 2.00 -19.65 -23.58
CA GLY A 161 1.27 -20.81 -23.07
C GLY A 161 -0.06 -20.54 -22.35
N GLU A 162 -0.37 -19.30 -21.94
CA GLU A 162 -1.58 -19.03 -21.13
C GLU A 162 -2.77 -18.48 -21.92
N ALA A 163 -2.64 -18.23 -23.23
CA ALA A 163 -3.73 -17.77 -24.09
C ALA A 163 -4.66 -18.90 -24.61
N ALA A 164 -4.51 -20.13 -24.11
CA ALA A 164 -5.27 -21.31 -24.58
C ALA A 164 -6.21 -21.91 -23.53
N ALA A 165 -6.56 -21.17 -22.47
CA ALA A 165 -7.55 -21.60 -21.47
C ALA A 165 -8.47 -20.46 -21.06
N SER A 166 -9.34 -20.05 -21.99
CA SER A 166 -10.57 -19.29 -21.71
C SER A 166 -11.62 -19.61 -22.77
#